data_AF-A0A2T0LHB3-F1
#
_entry.id   AF-A0A2T0LHB3-F1
#
_cell.length_a   1.000
_cell.length_b   1.000
_cell.length_c   1.000
_cell.angle_alpha   90.00
_cell.angle_beta   90.00
_cell.angle_gamma   90.00
#
_symmetry.space_group_name_H-M   'P 1'
#
loop_
_entity.id
_entity.type
_entity.pdbx_description
1 polymer ?
#
loop_
_entity_poly.entity_id
_entity_poly.type
_entity_poly.pdbx_seq_one_letter_code
_entity_poly.pdbx_strand_id
1 'polypeptide(L)'
;MGLYEWSGRTIERHRSEIRNHLGFRECSVADADKLTGWLAGNVAHAERQSDRVREELLKQCWAERIEPPAPGRITRIVRSALHNAEETWFAKIAARLDAETTARVLALIAADGDAREVADNAQQEQEQEEVEDDQEDEGSVLALIKAMPGNVSLDSMLTEIRKLNAIRAIGLPTALFADVAPKVPAGWRFRAAVESPSHLRRRARNAPDATVTLPAALLVEREREVTDNLVDLLIATIHRVGARAERKVTEELINAFKRVSGKENLLFTIADASLTKPDGTVREVVFPAVRGGEQTLRELVHEFKTKGPVYRRTVQTTLKASYTNHYQRGLIELLEVLEFRSNNTAHQPVIDALKLVKRYAKAGNTTYYPLGESAPSTRAPSRTGPTWCTGPTPAVGVGSRAWCTRWLPSRRCASSCAARRSGWSALIPSATRRRTCPPTSPPAAWRTTPSCASRWTPETSPPS
;
A
#
# COMPACT_ATOMS: atom_id res chain seq x y z
N MET A 1 -30.42 53.47 -24.57
CA MET A 1 -29.11 53.88 -24.01
C MET A 1 -28.05 53.50 -25.03
N GLY A 2 -27.01 54.32 -25.23
CA GLY A 2 -25.90 53.92 -26.10
C GLY A 2 -25.10 52.78 -25.48
N LEU A 3 -24.72 51.78 -26.28
CA LEU A 3 -23.78 50.75 -25.85
C LEU A 3 -22.39 51.38 -25.73
N TYR A 4 -21.69 51.13 -24.63
CA TYR A 4 -20.30 51.58 -24.48
C TYR A 4 -19.41 50.80 -25.46
N GLU A 5 -18.61 51.51 -26.25
CA GLU A 5 -17.72 50.89 -27.24
C GLU A 5 -16.46 50.36 -26.57
N TRP A 6 -16.36 49.03 -26.45
CA TRP A 6 -15.23 48.33 -25.82
C TRP A 6 -14.00 48.20 -26.74
N SER A 7 -13.94 49.00 -27.81
CA SER A 7 -12.89 49.01 -28.84
C SER A 7 -12.54 50.45 -29.25
N GLY A 8 -11.29 50.67 -29.67
CA GLY A 8 -10.82 51.94 -30.22
C GLY A 8 -10.45 53.02 -29.19
N ARG A 9 -10.18 54.22 -29.70
CA ARG A 9 -9.51 55.32 -28.97
C ARG A 9 -10.24 55.77 -27.69
N THR A 10 -11.57 55.63 -27.65
CA THR A 10 -12.39 56.05 -26.51
C THR A 10 -12.12 55.20 -25.26
N ILE A 11 -12.04 53.88 -25.40
CA ILE A 11 -11.70 52.99 -24.27
C ILE A 11 -10.21 53.09 -23.91
N GLU A 12 -9.32 53.29 -24.89
CA GLU A 12 -7.89 53.52 -24.63
C GLU A 12 -7.67 54.76 -23.75
N ARG A 13 -8.36 55.87 -24.08
CA ARG A 13 -8.35 57.10 -23.27
C ARG A 13 -8.93 56.87 -21.87
N HIS A 14 -10.11 56.26 -21.75
CA HIS A 14 -10.72 56.05 -20.43
C HIS A 14 -9.88 55.10 -19.56
N ARG A 15 -9.22 54.09 -20.15
CA ARG A 15 -8.28 53.22 -19.42
C ARG A 15 -7.05 53.97 -18.94
N SER A 16 -6.47 54.88 -19.72
CA SER A 16 -5.33 55.69 -19.27
C SER A 16 -5.74 56.70 -18.18
N GLU A 17 -6.93 57.31 -18.28
CA GLU A 17 -7.51 58.17 -17.25
C GLU A 17 -7.74 57.41 -15.92
N ILE A 18 -8.35 56.22 -15.98
CA ILE A 18 -8.56 55.34 -14.81
C ILE A 18 -7.22 54.90 -14.21
N ARG A 19 -6.26 54.47 -15.05
CA ARG A 19 -4.90 54.11 -14.60
C ARG A 19 -4.24 55.25 -13.84
N ASN A 20 -4.23 56.46 -14.42
CA ASN A 20 -3.63 57.63 -13.79
C ASN A 20 -4.31 57.99 -12.46
N HIS A 21 -5.65 57.92 -12.39
CA HIS A 21 -6.40 58.24 -11.17
C HIS A 21 -6.15 57.23 -10.02
N LEU A 22 -6.07 55.93 -10.33
CA LEU A 22 -5.80 54.88 -9.35
C LEU A 22 -4.29 54.70 -9.03
N GLY A 23 -3.41 55.39 -9.76
CA GLY A 23 -1.96 55.22 -9.68
C GLY A 23 -1.47 53.87 -10.21
N PHE A 24 -2.14 53.31 -11.20
CA PHE A 24 -1.76 52.08 -11.90
C PHE A 24 -0.96 52.37 -13.17
N ARG A 25 -0.01 51.50 -13.50
CA ARG A 25 0.86 51.59 -14.69
C ARG A 25 0.75 50.34 -15.56
N GLU A 26 0.99 50.48 -16.86
CA GLU A 26 1.06 49.32 -17.75
C GLU A 26 2.29 48.45 -17.45
N CYS A 27 2.16 47.14 -17.69
CA CYS A 27 3.24 46.17 -17.51
C CYS A 27 4.31 46.37 -18.59
N SER A 28 5.44 47.00 -18.26
CA SER A 28 6.61 47.09 -19.14
C SER A 28 7.30 45.73 -19.32
N VAL A 29 8.30 45.62 -20.20
CA VAL A 29 9.07 44.36 -20.37
C VAL A 29 9.81 44.02 -19.06
N ALA A 30 10.53 44.99 -18.49
CA ALA A 30 11.23 44.84 -17.22
C ALA A 30 10.31 44.41 -16.05
N ASP A 31 9.05 44.84 -16.04
CA ASP A 31 8.07 44.37 -15.05
C ASP A 31 7.75 42.88 -15.22
N ALA A 32 7.58 42.41 -16.46
CA ALA A 32 7.34 41.00 -16.72
C ALA A 32 8.55 40.13 -16.32
N ASP A 33 9.77 40.61 -16.54
CA ASP A 33 11.00 39.91 -16.15
C ASP A 33 11.16 39.90 -14.61
N LYS A 34 10.92 41.04 -13.95
CA LYS A 34 10.88 41.15 -12.49
C LYS A 34 9.84 40.21 -11.86
N LEU A 35 8.61 40.21 -12.39
CA LEU A 35 7.53 39.34 -11.94
C LEU A 35 7.85 37.86 -12.21
N THR A 36 8.52 37.54 -13.33
CA THR A 36 9.00 36.18 -13.62
C THR A 36 10.03 35.72 -12.57
N GLY A 37 11.01 36.57 -12.23
CA GLY A 37 12.00 36.29 -11.20
C GLY A 37 11.39 36.15 -9.79
N TRP A 38 10.47 37.05 -9.42
CA TRP A 38 9.75 36.98 -8.15
C TRP A 38 8.91 35.71 -8.03
N LEU A 39 8.14 35.36 -9.06
CA LEU A 39 7.37 34.10 -9.08
C LEU A 39 8.30 32.89 -8.97
N ALA A 40 9.42 32.88 -9.71
CA ALA A 40 10.37 31.78 -9.68
C ALA A 40 10.96 31.57 -8.27
N GLY A 41 11.39 32.65 -7.62
CA GLY A 41 11.95 32.63 -6.28
C GLY A 41 10.92 32.33 -5.18
N ASN A 42 9.71 32.90 -5.25
CA ASN A 42 8.81 32.96 -4.10
C ASN A 42 7.60 32.01 -4.18
N VAL A 43 7.22 31.51 -5.37
CA VAL A 43 5.99 30.73 -5.57
C VAL A 43 6.26 29.42 -6.33
N ALA A 44 6.85 29.51 -7.53
CA ALA A 44 7.02 28.41 -8.46
C ALA A 44 8.09 27.38 -8.03
N HIS A 45 8.87 27.69 -6.99
CA HIS A 45 9.77 26.73 -6.33
C HIS A 45 9.00 25.65 -5.55
N ALA A 46 7.75 25.91 -5.12
CA ALA A 46 6.96 25.00 -4.29
C ALA A 46 5.60 24.61 -4.91
N GLU A 47 4.93 25.55 -5.57
CA GLU A 47 3.67 25.26 -6.30
C GLU A 47 3.92 25.16 -7.81
N ARG A 48 3.42 24.09 -8.42
CA ARG A 48 3.67 23.76 -9.83
C ARG A 48 2.41 23.84 -10.70
N GLN A 49 1.23 23.98 -10.09
CA GLN A 49 -0.01 24.22 -10.84
C GLN A 49 -0.03 25.65 -11.42
N SER A 50 -0.11 25.76 -12.75
CA SER A 50 -0.11 27.03 -13.49
C SER A 50 -1.15 28.04 -13.00
N ASP A 51 -2.33 27.57 -12.61
CA ASP A 51 -3.46 28.43 -12.27
C ASP A 51 -3.22 29.15 -10.93
N ARG A 52 -2.62 28.44 -9.96
CA ARG A 52 -2.22 29.00 -8.67
C ARG A 52 -1.09 30.01 -8.82
N VAL A 53 -0.08 29.69 -9.64
CA VAL A 53 1.01 30.63 -9.96
C VAL A 53 0.47 31.86 -10.71
N ARG A 54 -0.57 31.71 -11.53
CA ARG A 54 -1.32 32.81 -12.15
C ARG A 54 -2.12 33.65 -11.15
N GLU A 55 -2.73 33.04 -10.13
CA GLU A 55 -3.40 33.78 -9.05
C GLU A 55 -2.41 34.63 -8.24
N GLU A 56 -1.25 34.08 -7.85
CA GLU A 56 -0.21 34.86 -7.17
C GLU A 56 0.38 35.96 -8.06
N LEU A 57 0.56 35.72 -9.37
CA LEU A 57 0.96 36.76 -10.31
C LEU A 57 -0.04 37.92 -10.34
N LEU A 58 -1.34 37.64 -10.37
CA LEU A 58 -2.37 38.68 -10.38
C LEU A 58 -2.39 39.48 -9.07
N LYS A 59 -2.16 38.82 -7.92
CA LYS A 59 -2.00 39.49 -6.62
C LYS A 59 -0.76 40.40 -6.60
N GLN A 60 0.39 39.92 -7.09
CA GLN A 60 1.63 40.69 -7.13
C GLN A 60 1.55 41.88 -8.10
N CYS A 61 0.93 41.70 -9.27
CA CYS A 61 0.61 42.83 -10.16
C CYS A 61 -0.21 43.90 -9.42
N TRP A 62 -1.26 43.51 -8.70
CA TRP A 62 -2.10 44.45 -7.97
C TRP A 62 -1.35 45.15 -6.83
N ALA A 63 -0.52 44.43 -6.08
CA ALA A 63 0.33 44.97 -5.02
C ALA A 63 1.36 46.00 -5.54
N GLU A 64 1.94 45.78 -6.72
CA GLU A 64 2.86 46.70 -7.38
C GLU A 64 2.17 47.79 -8.24
N ARG A 65 0.83 47.86 -8.21
CA ARG A 65 -0.02 48.73 -9.05
C ARG A 65 0.27 48.60 -10.55
N ILE A 66 0.56 47.39 -11.00
CA ILE A 66 0.74 47.03 -12.40
C ILE A 66 -0.62 46.55 -12.94
N GLU A 67 -1.07 47.11 -14.06
CA GLU A 67 -2.26 46.61 -14.77
C GLU A 67 -2.00 45.17 -15.24
N PRO A 68 -2.90 44.20 -14.96
CA PRO A 68 -2.73 42.82 -15.39
C PRO A 68 -2.45 42.72 -16.91
N PRO A 69 -1.32 42.12 -17.33
CA PRO A 69 -0.99 42.05 -18.75
C PRO A 69 -1.95 41.14 -19.52
N ALA A 70 -1.97 41.27 -20.85
CA ALA A 70 -2.84 40.47 -21.71
C ALA A 70 -2.72 38.94 -21.44
N PRO A 71 -3.79 38.14 -21.54
CA PRO A 71 -3.80 36.74 -21.09
C PRO A 71 -2.68 35.86 -21.65
N GLY A 72 -2.32 36.00 -22.93
CA GLY A 72 -1.19 35.26 -23.52
C GLY A 72 0.16 35.62 -22.90
N ARG A 73 0.33 36.86 -22.44
CA ARG A 73 1.54 37.34 -21.74
C ARG A 73 1.57 36.87 -20.28
N ILE A 74 0.43 36.82 -19.59
CA ILE A 74 0.29 36.13 -18.29
C ILE A 74 0.78 34.68 -18.42
N THR A 75 0.25 33.93 -19.39
CA THR A 75 0.65 32.52 -19.62
C THR A 75 2.15 32.38 -19.93
N ARG A 76 2.75 33.34 -20.63
CA ARG A 76 4.20 33.34 -20.90
C ARG A 76 5.02 33.58 -19.62
N ILE A 77 4.67 34.59 -18.82
CA ILE A 77 5.32 34.90 -17.52
C ILE A 77 5.23 33.69 -16.58
N VAL A 78 4.04 33.09 -16.43
CA VAL A 78 3.83 31.91 -15.58
C VAL A 78 4.67 30.71 -16.05
N ARG A 79 4.73 30.46 -17.36
CA ARG A 79 5.56 29.38 -17.93
C ARG A 79 7.05 29.61 -17.72
N SER A 80 7.53 30.83 -17.95
CA SER A 80 8.92 31.21 -17.70
C SER A 80 9.28 31.09 -16.22
N ALA A 81 8.41 31.52 -15.30
CA ALA A 81 8.66 31.38 -13.86
C ALA A 81 8.72 29.91 -13.41
N LEU A 82 7.81 29.07 -13.93
CA LEU A 82 7.81 27.62 -13.68
C LEU A 82 9.06 26.93 -14.23
N HIS A 83 9.56 27.33 -15.40
CA HIS A 83 10.80 26.80 -15.98
C HIS A 83 12.03 27.29 -15.20
N ASN A 84 12.19 28.59 -14.97
CA ASN A 84 13.31 29.16 -14.24
C ASN A 84 13.45 28.58 -12.82
N ALA A 85 12.33 28.36 -12.12
CA ALA A 85 12.33 27.70 -10.81
C ALA A 85 12.71 26.21 -10.87
N GLU A 86 12.48 25.55 -12.00
CA GLU A 86 12.85 24.15 -12.22
C GLU A 86 14.34 24.00 -12.56
N GLU A 87 14.88 24.81 -13.47
CA GLU A 87 16.32 24.83 -13.74
C GLU A 87 17.12 25.22 -12.49
N THR A 88 16.63 26.20 -11.71
CA THR A 88 17.22 26.56 -10.41
C THR A 88 17.22 25.39 -9.43
N TRP A 89 16.20 24.52 -9.47
CA TRP A 89 16.18 23.30 -8.66
C TRP A 89 17.10 22.22 -9.20
N PHE A 90 17.10 21.96 -10.52
CA PHE A 90 17.97 20.96 -11.13
C PHE A 90 19.45 21.25 -10.83
N ALA A 91 19.91 22.48 -11.04
CA ALA A 91 21.28 22.88 -10.68
C ALA A 91 21.57 22.70 -9.18
N LYS A 92 20.63 23.08 -8.30
CA LYS A 92 20.76 22.90 -6.84
C LYS A 92 20.77 21.44 -6.38
N ILE A 93 20.10 20.54 -7.07
CA ILE A 93 20.03 19.11 -6.71
C ILE A 93 21.21 18.35 -7.31
N ALA A 94 21.59 18.63 -8.56
CA ALA A 94 22.81 18.10 -9.18
C ALA A 94 24.05 18.47 -8.35
N ALA A 95 24.17 19.74 -7.90
CA ALA A 95 25.27 20.20 -7.04
C ALA A 95 25.29 19.61 -5.61
N ARG A 96 24.31 18.78 -5.22
CA ARG A 96 24.32 18.02 -3.95
C ARG A 96 24.84 16.59 -4.11
N LEU A 97 25.03 16.13 -5.35
CA LEU A 97 25.51 14.80 -5.66
C LEU A 97 27.01 14.84 -5.93
N ASP A 98 27.72 13.88 -5.35
CA ASP A 98 29.12 13.65 -5.66
C ASP A 98 29.27 13.01 -7.06
N ALA A 99 30.51 12.97 -7.57
CA ALA A 99 30.78 12.47 -8.92
C ALA A 99 30.51 10.97 -9.08
N GLU A 100 30.69 10.15 -8.02
CA GLU A 100 30.50 8.70 -8.05
C GLU A 100 28.99 8.35 -8.06
N THR A 101 28.20 9.01 -7.22
CA THR A 101 26.74 8.91 -7.21
C THR A 101 26.14 9.46 -8.51
N THR A 102 26.68 10.56 -9.03
CA THR A 102 26.26 11.10 -10.35
C THR A 102 26.55 10.11 -11.47
N ALA A 103 27.75 9.51 -11.51
CA ALA A 103 28.09 8.47 -12.48
C ALA A 103 27.18 7.23 -12.35
N ARG A 104 26.87 6.79 -11.12
CA ARG A 104 25.92 5.68 -10.87
C ARG A 104 24.50 5.99 -11.32
N VAL A 105 24.02 7.23 -11.17
CA VAL A 105 22.72 7.67 -11.70
C VAL A 105 22.71 7.66 -13.23
N LEU A 106 23.77 8.16 -13.87
CA LEU A 106 23.89 8.18 -15.34
C LEU A 106 24.04 6.77 -15.94
N ALA A 107 24.72 5.85 -15.24
CA ALA A 107 24.90 4.46 -15.66
C ALA A 107 23.59 3.65 -15.70
N LEU A 108 22.50 4.11 -15.08
CA LEU A 108 21.15 3.54 -15.24
C LEU A 108 20.47 3.93 -16.57
N ILE A 109 21.06 4.85 -17.31
CA ILE A 109 20.47 5.50 -18.50
C ILE A 109 21.32 5.25 -19.74
N ALA A 110 22.64 5.04 -19.57
CA ALA A 110 23.53 4.54 -20.60
C ALA A 110 22.99 3.22 -21.20
N ALA A 111 23.28 2.99 -22.47
CA ALA A 111 23.06 1.67 -23.07
C ALA A 111 24.17 0.70 -22.64
N ASP A 112 23.85 -0.59 -22.49
CA ASP A 112 24.86 -1.64 -22.32
C ASP A 112 25.83 -1.74 -23.52
N GLY A 113 25.50 -1.10 -24.65
CA GLY A 113 26.36 -0.90 -25.82
C GLY A 113 27.39 0.24 -25.71
N ASP A 114 27.13 1.30 -24.93
CA ASP A 114 28.01 2.49 -24.84
C ASP A 114 29.42 2.12 -24.31
N ALA A 115 29.55 0.99 -23.61
CA ALA A 115 30.81 0.44 -23.10
C ALA A 115 31.58 -0.42 -24.12
N ARG A 116 31.03 -0.69 -25.31
CA ARG A 116 31.65 -1.51 -26.37
C ARG A 116 32.10 -0.71 -27.59
N GLU A 117 31.41 0.39 -27.92
CA GLU A 117 31.71 1.22 -29.11
C GLU A 117 33.11 1.87 -29.11
N VAL A 118 33.78 1.91 -27.96
CA VAL A 118 35.16 2.42 -27.82
C VAL A 118 36.21 1.43 -28.36
N ALA A 119 35.85 0.18 -28.66
CA ALA A 119 36.78 -0.86 -29.11
C ALA A 119 36.87 -1.01 -30.65
N ASP A 120 35.73 -1.04 -31.34
CA ASP A 120 35.62 -1.47 -32.76
C ASP A 120 35.32 -0.32 -33.74
N ASN A 121 35.86 0.88 -33.50
CA ASN A 121 35.67 2.02 -34.41
C ASN A 121 36.77 2.12 -35.48
N ALA A 122 36.72 1.21 -36.46
CA ALA A 122 37.54 1.28 -37.67
C ALA A 122 36.82 0.65 -38.88
N GLN A 123 36.36 1.50 -39.81
CA GLN A 123 35.71 1.15 -41.10
C GLN A 123 34.30 0.56 -40.92
N GLN A 124 33.20 1.12 -41.45
CA GLN A 124 33.03 1.95 -42.67
C GLN A 124 31.88 2.96 -42.53
N GLU A 125 31.88 4.00 -43.36
CA GLU A 125 30.74 4.89 -43.58
C GLU A 125 29.73 4.22 -44.54
N GLN A 126 28.46 4.08 -44.13
CA GLN A 126 27.34 3.90 -45.05
C GLN A 126 25.99 4.22 -44.39
N GLU A 127 25.09 4.79 -45.18
CA GLU A 127 23.75 5.18 -44.76
C GLU A 127 22.85 3.94 -44.58
N GLN A 128 22.25 3.77 -43.40
CA GLN A 128 21.15 2.83 -43.18
C GLN A 128 20.08 3.51 -42.31
N GLU A 129 18.82 3.23 -42.63
CA GLU A 129 17.67 3.77 -41.90
C GLU A 129 17.60 3.13 -40.50
N GLU A 130 17.59 3.95 -39.45
CA GLU A 130 17.33 3.48 -38.07
C GLU A 130 15.89 2.95 -37.99
N VAL A 131 15.73 1.63 -38.18
CA VAL A 131 14.52 0.91 -37.77
C VAL A 131 14.41 1.05 -36.25
N GLU A 132 13.26 1.51 -35.76
CA GLU A 132 13.02 1.69 -34.32
C GLU A 132 13.02 0.32 -33.61
N ASP A 133 14.17 -0.07 -33.06
CA ASP A 133 14.32 -1.32 -32.30
C ASP A 133 13.77 -1.17 -30.87
N ASP A 134 12.44 -1.17 -30.80
CA ASP A 134 11.61 -0.99 -29.60
C ASP A 134 11.69 -2.19 -28.62
N GLN A 135 12.71 -3.07 -28.74
CA GLN A 135 12.84 -4.32 -27.98
C GLN A 135 14.04 -4.39 -27.01
N GLU A 136 15.01 -3.45 -27.07
CA GLU A 136 16.17 -3.44 -26.16
C GLU A 136 15.92 -2.71 -24.80
N ASP A 137 15.08 -3.28 -23.91
CA ASP A 137 15.07 -2.82 -22.50
C ASP A 137 14.45 -3.78 -21.44
N GLU A 138 13.88 -4.94 -21.80
CA GLU A 138 13.17 -5.82 -20.83
C GLU A 138 14.06 -6.35 -19.67
N GLY A 139 15.39 -6.26 -19.78
CA GLY A 139 16.36 -6.71 -18.77
C GLY A 139 16.98 -5.61 -17.90
N SER A 140 16.82 -4.32 -18.21
CA SER A 140 17.66 -3.28 -17.60
C SER A 140 17.33 -2.99 -16.13
N VAL A 141 18.31 -2.47 -15.38
CA VAL A 141 18.12 -2.10 -13.96
C VAL A 141 17.08 -0.98 -13.82
N LEU A 142 17.03 -0.06 -14.78
CA LEU A 142 16.03 1.01 -14.81
C LEU A 142 14.62 0.47 -15.14
N ALA A 143 14.50 -0.47 -16.08
CA ALA A 143 13.23 -1.16 -16.35
C ALA A 143 12.74 -1.94 -15.10
N LEU A 144 13.63 -2.66 -14.41
CA LEU A 144 13.33 -3.36 -13.16
C LEU A 144 12.83 -2.41 -12.06
N ILE A 145 13.42 -1.23 -11.90
CA ILE A 145 12.99 -0.20 -10.93
C ILE A 145 11.66 0.45 -11.35
N LYS A 146 11.42 0.61 -12.66
CA LYS A 146 10.16 1.15 -13.21
C LYS A 146 9.02 0.12 -13.16
N ALA A 147 9.29 -1.19 -13.17
CA ALA A 147 8.29 -2.25 -13.11
C ALA A 147 7.40 -2.18 -11.85
N MET A 148 6.11 -2.48 -12.02
CA MET A 148 5.12 -2.54 -10.94
C MET A 148 5.34 -3.74 -9.99
N PRO A 149 4.80 -3.72 -8.76
CA PRO A 149 4.84 -4.87 -7.86
C PRO A 149 3.99 -6.03 -8.38
N GLY A 150 4.47 -7.26 -8.18
CA GLY A 150 3.79 -8.49 -8.58
C GLY A 150 2.75 -9.00 -7.57
N ASN A 151 1.98 -10.01 -7.97
CA ASN A 151 1.01 -10.71 -7.11
C ASN A 151 1.68 -11.31 -5.86
N VAL A 152 0.97 -11.33 -4.72
CA VAL A 152 1.49 -11.82 -3.42
C VAL A 152 2.09 -13.23 -3.51
N SER A 153 3.41 -13.28 -3.61
CA SER A 153 4.23 -14.49 -3.77
C SER A 153 5.62 -14.27 -3.16
N LEU A 154 6.36 -15.36 -2.92
CA LEU A 154 7.75 -15.27 -2.46
C LEU A 154 8.63 -14.63 -3.56
N ASP A 155 8.40 -14.99 -4.81
CA ASP A 155 9.21 -14.55 -5.95
C ASP A 155 9.02 -13.05 -6.22
N SER A 156 7.81 -12.51 -6.00
CA SER A 156 7.57 -11.06 -5.99
C SER A 156 8.28 -10.38 -4.82
N MET A 157 8.26 -10.93 -3.60
CA MET A 157 9.03 -10.40 -2.46
C MET A 157 10.55 -10.37 -2.76
N LEU A 158 11.10 -11.45 -3.34
CA LEU A 158 12.50 -11.51 -3.77
C LEU A 158 12.81 -10.60 -4.98
N THR A 159 11.79 -10.10 -5.68
CA THR A 159 11.95 -9.15 -6.79
C THR A 159 11.89 -7.71 -6.29
N GLU A 160 10.97 -7.38 -5.39
CA GLU A 160 10.97 -6.07 -4.69
C GLU A 160 12.24 -5.90 -3.83
N ILE A 161 12.77 -6.96 -3.19
CA ILE A 161 14.09 -6.95 -2.53
C ILE A 161 15.22 -6.59 -3.51
N ARG A 162 15.20 -7.15 -4.73
CA ARG A 162 16.19 -6.82 -5.77
C ARG A 162 16.07 -5.38 -6.25
N LYS A 163 14.84 -4.86 -6.43
CA LYS A 163 14.60 -3.42 -6.72
C LYS A 163 15.17 -2.54 -5.61
N LEU A 164 14.88 -2.83 -4.35
CA LEU A 164 15.32 -2.02 -3.21
C LEU A 164 16.85 -2.01 -3.05
N ASN A 165 17.50 -3.16 -3.22
CA ASN A 165 18.96 -3.25 -3.19
C ASN A 165 19.61 -2.52 -4.39
N ALA A 166 19.02 -2.59 -5.59
CA ALA A 166 19.50 -1.84 -6.75
C ALA A 166 19.38 -0.32 -6.54
N ILE A 167 18.26 0.17 -5.99
CA ILE A 167 18.08 1.60 -5.65
C ILE A 167 19.13 2.05 -4.61
N ARG A 168 19.39 1.24 -3.58
CA ARG A 168 20.34 1.58 -2.51
C ARG A 168 21.80 1.56 -2.96
N ALA A 169 22.17 0.70 -3.91
CA ALA A 169 23.54 0.63 -4.45
C ALA A 169 24.00 1.94 -5.13
N ILE A 170 23.06 2.79 -5.54
CA ILE A 170 23.31 4.10 -6.16
C ILE A 170 23.85 5.11 -5.13
N GLY A 171 23.54 4.94 -3.84
CA GLY A 171 24.10 5.77 -2.76
C GLY A 171 23.49 7.16 -2.58
N LEU A 172 22.27 7.42 -3.09
CA LEU A 172 21.63 8.74 -3.01
C LEU A 172 21.53 9.28 -1.57
N PRO A 173 21.89 10.56 -1.32
CA PRO A 173 21.77 11.16 0.02
C PRO A 173 20.31 11.20 0.51
N THR A 174 20.06 10.72 1.74
CA THR A 174 18.71 10.67 2.33
C THR A 174 18.04 12.05 2.48
N ALA A 175 18.85 13.12 2.56
CA ALA A 175 18.39 14.50 2.66
C ALA A 175 18.33 15.26 1.31
N LEU A 176 18.56 14.58 0.17
CA LEU A 176 18.72 15.21 -1.15
C LEU A 176 17.62 16.22 -1.51
N PHE A 177 16.37 15.91 -1.16
CA PHE A 177 15.17 16.73 -1.42
C PHE A 177 14.55 17.35 -0.14
N ALA A 178 15.28 17.43 0.98
CA ALA A 178 14.70 17.76 2.30
C ALA A 178 14.09 19.18 2.41
N ASP A 179 14.54 20.13 1.59
CA ASP A 179 14.03 21.51 1.47
C ASP A 179 13.03 21.69 0.31
N VAL A 180 12.73 20.63 -0.44
CA VAL A 180 11.86 20.69 -1.62
C VAL A 180 10.43 20.31 -1.25
N ALA A 181 9.45 21.13 -1.64
CA ALA A 181 8.04 20.85 -1.38
C ALA A 181 7.62 19.51 -2.03
N PRO A 182 7.04 18.52 -1.29
CA PRO A 182 6.90 17.13 -1.76
C PRO A 182 6.15 16.91 -3.10
N LYS A 183 5.29 17.84 -3.51
CA LYS A 183 4.63 17.82 -4.83
C LYS A 183 5.64 17.85 -6.00
N VAL A 184 6.78 18.51 -5.82
CA VAL A 184 7.77 18.77 -6.86
C VAL A 184 8.54 17.48 -7.23
N PRO A 185 9.20 16.75 -6.31
CA PRO A 185 9.84 15.48 -6.65
C PRO A 185 8.82 14.43 -7.09
N ALA A 186 7.59 14.43 -6.57
CA ALA A 186 6.52 13.55 -7.07
C ALA A 186 6.20 13.82 -8.57
N GLY A 187 6.19 15.09 -9.00
CA GLY A 187 6.00 15.47 -10.40
C GLY A 187 7.19 15.12 -11.31
N TRP A 188 8.42 15.27 -10.81
CA TRP A 188 9.64 14.83 -11.50
C TRP A 188 9.71 13.32 -11.65
N ARG A 189 9.39 12.58 -10.58
CA ARG A 189 9.23 11.12 -10.58
C ARG A 189 8.17 10.66 -11.58
N PHE A 190 7.02 11.35 -11.68
CA PHE A 190 6.02 11.02 -12.70
C PHE A 190 6.57 11.17 -14.14
N ARG A 191 7.33 12.24 -14.42
CA ARG A 191 8.02 12.41 -15.71
C ARG A 191 9.00 11.29 -16.00
N ALA A 192 9.95 11.04 -15.09
CA ALA A 192 10.97 9.99 -15.25
C ALA A 192 10.38 8.56 -15.34
N ALA A 193 9.21 8.32 -14.72
CA ALA A 193 8.48 7.05 -14.86
C ALA A 193 7.93 6.85 -16.29
N VAL A 194 7.56 7.92 -17.00
CA VAL A 194 7.00 7.85 -18.37
C VAL A 194 8.08 8.04 -19.46
N GLU A 195 9.11 8.83 -19.20
CA GLU A 195 10.20 9.12 -20.14
C GLU A 195 11.04 7.85 -20.44
N SER A 196 11.30 7.55 -21.72
CA SER A 196 12.12 6.40 -22.12
C SER A 196 13.61 6.64 -21.84
N PRO A 197 14.43 5.59 -21.69
CA PRO A 197 15.88 5.76 -21.50
C PRO A 197 16.54 6.49 -22.68
N SER A 198 16.08 6.27 -23.92
CA SER A 198 16.50 7.04 -25.10
C SER A 198 16.21 8.55 -25.00
N HIS A 199 15.08 8.97 -24.42
CA HIS A 199 14.80 10.39 -24.16
C HIS A 199 15.68 10.96 -23.03
N LEU A 200 15.91 10.20 -21.97
CA LEU A 200 16.82 10.61 -20.88
C LEU A 200 18.28 10.73 -21.35
N ARG A 201 18.76 9.82 -22.22
CA ARG A 201 20.05 9.94 -22.93
C ARG A 201 20.10 11.19 -23.81
N ARG A 202 19.04 11.46 -24.60
CA ARG A 202 18.95 12.68 -25.42
C ARG A 202 18.98 13.96 -24.57
N ARG A 203 18.36 13.95 -23.38
CA ARG A 203 18.38 15.05 -22.42
C ARG A 203 19.77 15.30 -21.82
N ALA A 204 20.58 14.25 -21.63
CA ALA A 204 21.93 14.37 -21.04
C ALA A 204 22.83 15.38 -21.78
N ARG A 205 22.70 15.43 -23.11
CA ARG A 205 23.46 16.34 -23.99
C ARG A 205 23.03 17.81 -23.90
N ASN A 206 21.80 18.07 -23.45
CA ASN A 206 21.17 19.40 -23.51
C ASN A 206 20.91 20.02 -22.13
N ALA A 207 20.73 19.20 -21.10
CA ALA A 207 20.40 19.62 -19.73
C ALA A 207 20.89 18.55 -18.72
N PRO A 208 22.20 18.47 -18.44
CA PRO A 208 22.78 17.41 -17.61
C PRO A 208 22.17 17.36 -16.20
N ASP A 209 22.04 18.51 -15.54
CA ASP A 209 21.45 18.65 -14.21
C ASP A 209 20.03 18.07 -14.11
N ALA A 210 19.25 18.23 -15.18
CA ALA A 210 17.90 17.67 -15.31
C ALA A 210 17.94 16.14 -15.50
N THR A 211 18.88 15.62 -16.30
CA THR A 211 19.06 14.17 -16.50
C THR A 211 19.53 13.46 -15.23
N VAL A 212 20.24 14.12 -14.32
CA VAL A 212 20.59 13.53 -13.02
C VAL A 212 19.44 13.68 -12.01
N THR A 213 18.80 14.85 -11.97
CA THR A 213 17.75 15.14 -10.97
C THR A 213 16.45 14.35 -11.20
N LEU A 214 16.02 14.15 -12.46
CA LEU A 214 14.75 13.46 -12.75
C LEU A 214 14.78 11.96 -12.32
N PRO A 215 15.82 11.16 -12.63
CA PRO A 215 15.98 9.82 -12.07
C PRO A 215 16.25 9.81 -10.56
N ALA A 216 17.02 10.76 -10.01
CA ALA A 216 17.21 10.84 -8.55
C ALA A 216 15.87 11.02 -7.80
N ALA A 217 14.96 11.83 -8.34
CA ALA A 217 13.60 11.96 -7.81
C ALA A 217 12.76 10.69 -7.98
N LEU A 218 12.87 10.00 -9.13
CA LEU A 218 12.24 8.68 -9.33
C LEU A 218 12.72 7.67 -8.29
N LEU A 219 14.03 7.60 -8.05
CA LEU A 219 14.68 6.64 -7.17
C LEU A 219 14.31 6.84 -5.70
N VAL A 220 14.35 8.08 -5.18
CA VAL A 220 14.00 8.38 -3.78
C VAL A 220 12.52 8.06 -3.49
N GLU A 221 11.61 8.39 -4.40
CA GLU A 221 10.19 8.03 -4.22
C GLU A 221 9.93 6.53 -4.49
N ARG A 222 10.73 5.87 -5.36
CA ARG A 222 10.66 4.41 -5.54
C ARG A 222 11.19 3.65 -4.33
N GLU A 223 12.21 4.13 -3.63
CA GLU A 223 12.71 3.43 -2.43
C GLU A 223 11.61 3.29 -1.37
N ARG A 224 10.83 4.36 -1.18
CA ARG A 224 9.67 4.40 -0.26
C ARG A 224 8.58 3.42 -0.71
N GLU A 225 8.12 3.52 -1.95
CA GLU A 225 7.08 2.63 -2.48
C GLU A 225 7.48 1.15 -2.46
N VAL A 226 8.74 0.81 -2.80
CA VAL A 226 9.22 -0.57 -2.74
C VAL A 226 9.33 -1.06 -1.29
N THR A 227 9.68 -0.17 -0.35
CA THR A 227 9.64 -0.47 1.09
C THR A 227 8.21 -0.73 1.58
N ASP A 228 7.24 0.11 1.19
CA ASP A 228 5.83 -0.06 1.53
C ASP A 228 5.25 -1.35 0.91
N ASN A 229 5.54 -1.62 -0.37
CA ASN A 229 5.19 -2.87 -1.05
C ASN A 229 5.76 -4.11 -0.33
N LEU A 230 6.99 -4.04 0.19
CA LEU A 230 7.59 -5.13 0.96
C LEU A 230 6.91 -5.33 2.31
N VAL A 231 6.44 -4.27 2.97
CA VAL A 231 5.65 -4.35 4.19
C VAL A 231 4.27 -4.97 3.92
N ASP A 232 3.59 -4.59 2.83
CA ASP A 232 2.32 -5.20 2.43
C ASP A 232 2.48 -6.68 2.04
N LEU A 233 3.55 -7.03 1.31
CA LEU A 233 3.89 -8.42 1.00
C LEU A 233 4.23 -9.22 2.25
N LEU A 234 4.88 -8.62 3.26
CA LEU A 234 5.11 -9.24 4.57
C LEU A 234 3.79 -9.50 5.32
N ILE A 235 2.91 -8.50 5.41
CA ILE A 235 1.60 -8.62 6.07
C ILE A 235 0.75 -9.70 5.39
N ALA A 236 0.70 -9.68 4.04
CA ALA A 236 -0.07 -10.64 3.27
C ALA A 236 0.51 -12.08 3.35
N THR A 237 1.84 -12.24 3.38
CA THR A 237 2.46 -13.57 3.58
C THR A 237 2.25 -14.09 5.00
N ILE A 238 2.34 -13.27 6.05
CA ILE A 238 2.01 -13.65 7.44
C ILE A 238 0.57 -14.14 7.53
N HIS A 239 -0.40 -13.39 6.98
CA HIS A 239 -1.80 -13.81 6.96
C HIS A 239 -2.02 -15.12 6.17
N ARG A 240 -1.32 -15.29 5.03
CA ARG A 240 -1.39 -16.52 4.21
C ARG A 240 -0.82 -17.74 4.94
N VAL A 241 0.26 -17.59 5.70
CA VAL A 241 0.85 -18.65 6.54
C VAL A 241 -0.10 -19.02 7.69
N GLY A 242 -0.65 -18.04 8.41
CA GLY A 242 -1.62 -18.27 9.47
C GLY A 242 -2.85 -19.04 8.99
N ALA A 243 -3.52 -18.55 7.94
CA ALA A 243 -4.70 -19.19 7.36
C ALA A 243 -4.41 -20.59 6.77
N ARG A 244 -3.17 -20.86 6.32
CA ARG A 244 -2.76 -22.20 5.88
C ARG A 244 -2.56 -23.15 7.06
N ALA A 245 -1.92 -22.68 8.13
CA ALA A 245 -1.70 -23.47 9.33
C ALA A 245 -3.03 -23.82 10.04
N GLU A 246 -3.95 -22.85 10.15
CA GLU A 246 -5.30 -23.10 10.70
C GLU A 246 -6.06 -24.20 9.94
N ARG A 247 -6.04 -24.16 8.61
CA ARG A 247 -6.67 -25.19 7.75
C ARG A 247 -6.02 -26.56 7.92
N LYS A 248 -4.69 -26.61 7.98
CA LYS A 248 -3.95 -27.86 8.19
C LYS A 248 -4.22 -28.45 9.58
N VAL A 249 -4.31 -27.60 10.60
CA VAL A 249 -4.70 -27.98 11.97
C VAL A 249 -6.11 -28.56 11.98
N THR A 250 -7.11 -27.90 11.38
CA THR A 250 -8.48 -28.42 11.37
C THR A 250 -8.60 -29.70 10.56
N GLU A 251 -7.90 -29.83 9.43
CA GLU A 251 -7.84 -31.06 8.64
C GLU A 251 -7.20 -32.22 9.43
N GLU A 252 -6.05 -32.01 10.08
CA GLU A 252 -5.41 -33.04 10.91
C GLU A 252 -6.27 -33.44 12.12
N LEU A 253 -6.99 -32.50 12.74
CA LEU A 253 -7.94 -32.78 13.83
C LEU A 253 -9.17 -33.55 13.36
N ILE A 254 -9.76 -33.19 12.21
CA ILE A 254 -10.87 -33.94 11.60
C ILE A 254 -10.42 -35.37 11.24
N ASN A 255 -9.22 -35.53 10.70
CA ASN A 255 -8.67 -36.84 10.36
C ASN A 255 -8.29 -37.66 11.61
N ALA A 256 -7.83 -37.01 12.69
CA ALA A 256 -7.63 -37.66 13.99
C ALA A 256 -8.96 -38.11 14.63
N PHE A 257 -10.03 -37.32 14.49
CA PHE A 257 -11.37 -37.66 14.99
C PHE A 257 -11.99 -38.83 14.21
N LYS A 258 -11.94 -38.79 12.87
CA LYS A 258 -12.38 -39.88 11.98
C LYS A 258 -11.69 -41.23 12.27
N ARG A 259 -10.42 -41.20 12.72
CA ARG A 259 -9.66 -42.40 13.15
C ARG A 259 -10.09 -42.96 14.51
N VAL A 260 -11.00 -42.30 15.22
CA VAL A 260 -11.44 -42.60 16.58
C VAL A 260 -12.94 -42.97 16.61
N SER A 261 -13.51 -43.35 15.46
CA SER A 261 -14.92 -43.72 15.24
C SER A 261 -15.51 -44.76 16.20
N GLY A 262 -14.68 -45.61 16.84
CA GLY A 262 -15.11 -46.48 17.94
C GLY A 262 -15.73 -45.75 19.14
N LYS A 263 -15.48 -44.44 19.31
CA LYS A 263 -16.04 -43.62 20.39
C LYS A 263 -17.38 -42.96 20.06
N GLU A 264 -17.69 -42.74 18.79
CA GLU A 264 -18.99 -42.21 18.37
C GLU A 264 -20.10 -43.22 18.73
N ASN A 265 -19.84 -44.50 18.45
CA ASN A 265 -20.68 -45.62 18.90
C ASN A 265 -20.83 -45.65 20.43
N LEU A 266 -19.76 -45.38 21.19
CA LEU A 266 -19.84 -45.39 22.66
C LEU A 266 -20.68 -44.24 23.23
N LEU A 267 -20.57 -43.04 22.65
CA LEU A 267 -21.43 -41.90 22.99
C LEU A 267 -22.90 -42.20 22.66
N PHE A 268 -23.16 -42.87 21.52
CA PHE A 268 -24.50 -43.33 21.16
C PHE A 268 -25.05 -44.33 22.19
N THR A 269 -24.30 -45.37 22.57
CA THR A 269 -24.73 -46.36 23.58
C THR A 269 -24.99 -45.72 24.95
N ILE A 270 -24.21 -44.72 25.36
CA ILE A 270 -24.42 -43.97 26.60
C ILE A 270 -25.70 -43.13 26.53
N ALA A 271 -25.96 -42.47 25.40
CA ALA A 271 -27.17 -41.67 25.20
C ALA A 271 -28.43 -42.55 25.17
N ASP A 272 -28.39 -43.68 24.44
CA ASP A 272 -29.49 -44.64 24.32
C ASP A 272 -29.85 -45.27 25.68
N ALA A 273 -28.85 -45.69 26.47
CA ALA A 273 -29.06 -46.15 27.85
C ALA A 273 -29.69 -45.06 28.73
N SER A 274 -29.25 -43.81 28.60
CA SER A 274 -29.76 -42.67 29.39
C SER A 274 -31.21 -42.29 29.00
N LEU A 275 -31.60 -42.47 27.74
CA LEU A 275 -32.96 -42.21 27.25
C LEU A 275 -33.93 -43.36 27.58
N THR A 276 -33.45 -44.61 27.62
CA THR A 276 -34.29 -45.77 27.98
C THR A 276 -34.57 -45.90 29.47
N LYS A 277 -33.75 -45.32 30.35
CA LYS A 277 -33.98 -45.26 31.81
C LYS A 277 -33.55 -43.90 32.41
N PRO A 278 -34.33 -42.83 32.23
CA PRO A 278 -33.94 -41.48 32.66
C PRO A 278 -33.81 -41.30 34.18
N ASP A 279 -34.65 -41.99 34.97
CA ASP A 279 -34.66 -41.89 36.45
C ASP A 279 -33.68 -42.86 37.15
N GLY A 280 -32.98 -43.72 36.39
CA GLY A 280 -32.05 -44.71 36.94
C GLY A 280 -30.68 -44.12 37.27
N THR A 281 -29.98 -44.66 38.28
CA THR A 281 -28.69 -44.07 38.67
C THR A 281 -27.60 -44.35 37.63
N VAL A 282 -26.63 -43.43 37.52
CA VAL A 282 -25.49 -43.53 36.57
C VAL A 282 -24.73 -44.86 36.71
N ARG A 283 -24.67 -45.42 37.91
CA ARG A 283 -24.02 -46.72 38.20
C ARG A 283 -24.78 -47.93 37.64
N GLU A 284 -26.10 -47.83 37.53
CA GLU A 284 -26.99 -48.93 37.11
C GLU A 284 -27.36 -48.85 35.63
N VAL A 285 -27.36 -47.64 35.06
CA VAL A 285 -27.74 -47.37 33.67
C VAL A 285 -26.51 -47.16 32.77
N VAL A 286 -25.65 -46.21 33.10
CA VAL A 286 -24.59 -45.74 32.19
C VAL A 286 -23.35 -46.64 32.25
N PHE A 287 -22.95 -47.09 33.45
CA PHE A 287 -21.75 -47.93 33.57
C PHE A 287 -21.93 -49.32 32.91
N PRO A 288 -23.05 -50.06 33.08
CA PRO A 288 -23.20 -51.38 32.45
C PRO A 288 -23.35 -51.34 30.92
N ALA A 289 -23.84 -50.22 30.38
CA ALA A 289 -23.98 -50.01 28.93
C ALA A 289 -22.63 -49.87 28.19
N VAL A 290 -21.56 -49.52 28.91
CA VAL A 290 -20.21 -49.34 28.36
C VAL A 290 -19.43 -50.65 28.43
N ARG A 291 -18.86 -51.11 27.30
CA ARG A 291 -17.91 -52.24 27.30
C ARG A 291 -16.70 -51.89 28.18
N GLY A 292 -16.49 -52.68 29.24
CA GLY A 292 -15.46 -52.45 30.28
C GLY A 292 -15.89 -51.54 31.44
N GLY A 293 -17.14 -51.08 31.46
CA GLY A 293 -17.76 -50.42 32.60
C GLY A 293 -17.22 -49.03 32.94
N GLU A 294 -17.27 -48.68 34.23
CA GLU A 294 -16.74 -47.42 34.77
C GLU A 294 -15.25 -47.23 34.45
N GLN A 295 -14.49 -48.32 34.31
CA GLN A 295 -13.06 -48.27 34.04
C GLN A 295 -12.76 -47.67 32.66
N THR A 296 -13.49 -48.08 31.62
CA THR A 296 -13.38 -47.49 30.27
C THR A 296 -13.72 -46.00 30.28
N LEU A 297 -14.70 -45.57 31.09
CA LEU A 297 -15.04 -44.15 31.26
C LEU A 297 -13.94 -43.36 31.99
N ARG A 298 -13.32 -43.94 33.04
CA ARG A 298 -12.15 -43.35 33.70
C ARG A 298 -10.98 -43.20 32.73
N GLU A 299 -10.71 -44.23 31.93
CA GLU A 299 -9.64 -44.24 30.93
C GLU A 299 -9.88 -43.20 29.83
N LEU A 300 -11.12 -43.06 29.33
CA LEU A 300 -11.48 -42.00 28.38
C LEU A 300 -11.32 -40.59 28.96
N VAL A 301 -11.70 -40.37 30.23
CA VAL A 301 -11.49 -39.10 30.93
C VAL A 301 -10.01 -38.83 31.15
N HIS A 302 -9.21 -39.85 31.48
CA HIS A 302 -7.76 -39.74 31.63
C HIS A 302 -7.08 -39.45 30.28
N GLU A 303 -7.48 -40.13 29.22
CA GLU A 303 -7.02 -39.92 27.84
C GLU A 303 -7.35 -38.49 27.36
N PHE A 304 -8.55 -37.97 27.64
CA PHE A 304 -8.91 -36.60 27.28
C PHE A 304 -8.05 -35.57 28.05
N LYS A 305 -7.91 -35.75 29.37
CA LYS A 305 -7.05 -34.90 30.22
C LYS A 305 -5.58 -34.93 29.79
N THR A 306 -5.07 -36.06 29.31
CA THR A 306 -3.68 -36.22 28.84
C THR A 306 -3.47 -35.85 27.36
N LYS A 307 -4.51 -35.80 26.53
CA LYS A 307 -4.43 -35.36 25.12
C LYS A 307 -4.55 -33.85 24.91
N GLY A 308 -4.98 -33.05 25.89
CA GLY A 308 -4.91 -31.58 25.82
C GLY A 308 -3.50 -31.03 25.49
N PRO A 309 -2.42 -31.53 26.12
CA PRO A 309 -1.04 -31.26 25.72
C PRO A 309 -0.68 -31.73 24.29
N VAL A 310 -1.26 -32.84 23.82
CA VAL A 310 -1.01 -33.36 22.46
C VAL A 310 -1.60 -32.41 21.42
N TYR A 311 -2.83 -31.89 21.63
CA TYR A 311 -3.42 -30.85 20.79
C TYR A 311 -2.46 -29.66 20.62
N ARG A 312 -1.95 -29.10 21.73
CA ARG A 312 -1.01 -27.96 21.69
C ARG A 312 0.28 -28.29 20.94
N ARG A 313 0.83 -29.51 21.11
CA ARG A 313 2.02 -29.97 20.39
C ARG A 313 1.75 -30.16 18.90
N THR A 314 0.62 -30.74 18.49
CA THR A 314 0.26 -30.88 17.06
C THR A 314 0.07 -29.51 16.41
N VAL A 315 -0.60 -28.56 17.08
CA VAL A 315 -0.73 -27.18 16.59
C VAL A 315 0.63 -26.49 16.45
N GLN A 316 1.52 -26.61 17.44
CA GLN A 316 2.87 -26.04 17.36
C GLN A 316 3.72 -26.68 16.24
N THR A 317 3.66 -27.99 16.08
CA THR A 317 4.40 -28.72 15.04
C THR A 317 3.86 -28.44 13.64
N THR A 318 2.54 -28.33 13.46
CA THR A 318 1.92 -27.98 12.17
C THR A 318 2.16 -26.51 11.80
N LEU A 319 2.17 -25.59 12.76
CA LEU A 319 2.63 -24.20 12.55
C LEU A 319 4.10 -24.19 12.09
N LYS A 320 4.99 -24.86 12.82
CA LYS A 320 6.43 -24.97 12.46
C LYS A 320 6.62 -25.60 11.08
N ALA A 321 5.87 -26.66 10.75
CA ALA A 321 5.92 -27.35 9.46
C ALA A 321 5.12 -26.65 8.32
N SER A 322 4.38 -25.57 8.60
CA SER A 322 3.77 -24.70 7.58
C SER A 322 4.71 -23.55 7.18
N TYR A 323 5.78 -23.34 7.96
CA TYR A 323 6.78 -22.28 7.80
C TYR A 323 8.05 -22.73 7.05
N THR A 324 8.29 -24.04 6.95
CA THR A 324 9.58 -24.63 6.55
C THR A 324 10.08 -24.23 5.16
N ASN A 325 11.38 -23.87 5.13
CA ASN A 325 12.28 -23.62 4.01
C ASN A 325 11.86 -22.51 3.04
N HIS A 326 10.72 -22.63 2.35
CA HIS A 326 10.33 -21.71 1.29
C HIS A 326 10.09 -20.29 1.84
N TYR A 327 9.18 -20.13 2.80
CA TYR A 327 8.92 -18.81 3.41
C TYR A 327 10.08 -18.33 4.31
N GLN A 328 10.79 -19.26 4.98
CA GLN A 328 11.97 -18.94 5.76
C GLN A 328 13.04 -18.19 4.96
N ARG A 329 13.33 -18.62 3.71
CA ARG A 329 14.32 -17.97 2.85
C ARG A 329 13.99 -16.50 2.61
N GLY A 330 12.82 -16.19 2.06
CA GLY A 330 12.45 -14.79 1.74
C GLY A 330 12.32 -13.91 2.98
N LEU A 331 11.90 -14.45 4.13
CA LEU A 331 11.83 -13.69 5.38
C LEU A 331 13.22 -13.38 5.96
N ILE A 332 14.24 -14.21 5.74
CA ILE A 332 15.63 -13.89 6.10
C ILE A 332 16.16 -12.75 5.23
N GLU A 333 15.97 -12.81 3.91
CA GLU A 333 16.37 -11.71 3.00
C GLU A 333 15.64 -10.40 3.35
N LEU A 334 14.35 -10.47 3.70
CA LEU A 334 13.56 -9.32 4.12
C LEU A 334 14.04 -8.73 5.46
N LEU A 335 14.50 -9.56 6.40
CA LEU A 335 15.12 -9.11 7.65
C LEU A 335 16.52 -8.53 7.45
N GLU A 336 17.21 -8.85 6.36
CA GLU A 336 18.45 -8.16 5.98
C GLU A 336 18.16 -6.73 5.51
N VAL A 337 17.14 -6.55 4.67
CA VAL A 337 16.85 -5.30 3.94
C VAL A 337 15.93 -4.32 4.70
N LEU A 338 14.99 -4.78 5.53
CA LEU A 338 14.10 -3.92 6.31
C LEU A 338 14.56 -3.77 7.77
N GLU A 339 14.48 -2.55 8.30
CA GLU A 339 14.80 -2.27 9.71
C GLU A 339 13.53 -2.18 10.57
N PHE A 340 13.38 -3.12 11.49
CA PHE A 340 12.21 -3.18 12.38
C PHE A 340 12.45 -2.36 13.66
N ARG A 341 11.78 -1.22 13.76
CA ARG A 341 11.79 -0.34 14.94
C ARG A 341 10.43 -0.36 15.65
N SER A 342 10.41 -0.19 16.97
CA SER A 342 9.18 0.07 17.73
C SER A 342 9.48 0.90 18.97
N ASN A 343 8.61 1.87 19.27
CA ASN A 343 8.69 2.66 20.50
C ASN A 343 7.87 2.01 21.64
N ASN A 344 7.12 0.94 21.37
CA ASN A 344 6.30 0.24 22.36
C ASN A 344 7.15 -0.80 23.11
N THR A 345 7.32 -0.62 24.42
CA THR A 345 8.05 -1.55 25.30
C THR A 345 7.46 -2.97 25.27
N ALA A 346 6.15 -3.12 25.07
CA ALA A 346 5.50 -4.43 24.92
C ALA A 346 5.85 -5.18 23.62
N HIS A 347 6.51 -4.52 22.66
CA HIS A 347 6.97 -5.14 21.41
C HIS A 347 8.50 -5.29 21.33
N GLN A 348 9.27 -4.70 22.23
CA GLN A 348 10.74 -4.87 22.26
C GLN A 348 11.19 -6.34 22.30
N PRO A 349 10.56 -7.27 23.06
CA PRO A 349 10.92 -8.69 23.03
C PRO A 349 10.78 -9.34 21.65
N VAL A 350 9.92 -8.81 20.77
CA VAL A 350 9.81 -9.26 19.38
C VAL A 350 10.94 -8.68 18.54
N ILE A 351 11.25 -7.39 18.69
CA ILE A 351 12.36 -6.73 18.00
C ILE A 351 13.71 -7.40 18.35
N ASP A 352 13.93 -7.73 19.62
CA ASP A 352 15.14 -8.44 20.06
C ASP A 352 15.19 -9.90 19.57
N ALA A 353 14.05 -10.57 19.44
CA ALA A 353 13.96 -11.89 18.81
C ALA A 353 14.29 -11.81 17.30
N LEU A 354 13.89 -10.74 16.60
CA LEU A 354 14.30 -10.51 15.21
C LEU A 354 15.80 -10.23 15.08
N LYS A 355 16.40 -9.45 16.00
CA LYS A 355 17.88 -9.26 16.07
C LYS A 355 18.60 -10.60 16.29
N LEU A 356 18.07 -11.46 17.18
CA LEU A 356 18.60 -12.80 17.41
C LEU A 356 18.54 -13.66 16.14
N VAL A 357 17.38 -13.76 15.50
CA VAL A 357 17.21 -14.50 14.23
C VAL A 357 18.15 -13.96 13.15
N LYS A 358 18.27 -12.64 12.99
CA LYS A 358 19.18 -12.02 12.00
C LYS A 358 20.65 -12.41 12.22
N ARG A 359 21.12 -12.44 13.48
CA ARG A 359 22.52 -12.83 13.80
C ARG A 359 22.85 -14.27 13.44
N TYR A 360 21.90 -15.20 13.53
CA TYR A 360 22.12 -16.63 13.24
C TYR A 360 21.54 -17.09 11.90
N ALA A 361 20.92 -16.21 11.11
CA ALA A 361 20.32 -16.55 9.82
C ALA A 361 21.31 -17.19 8.82
N LYS A 362 22.61 -16.92 8.97
CA LYS A 362 23.71 -17.45 8.15
C LYS A 362 24.56 -18.51 8.88
N ALA A 363 24.23 -18.88 10.12
CA ALA A 363 25.01 -19.80 10.98
C ALA A 363 24.79 -21.29 10.68
N GLY A 364 24.09 -21.63 9.59
CA GLY A 364 23.76 -23.01 9.22
C GLY A 364 22.53 -23.57 9.96
N ASN A 365 22.31 -24.88 9.84
CA ASN A 365 21.12 -25.56 10.37
C ASN A 365 21.25 -25.92 11.86
N THR A 366 21.56 -24.93 12.70
CA THR A 366 21.69 -25.11 14.15
C THR A 366 20.33 -25.32 14.82
N THR A 367 20.08 -26.52 15.35
CA THR A 367 18.83 -26.86 16.05
C THR A 367 18.57 -26.00 17.30
N TYR A 368 19.63 -25.45 17.90
CA TYR A 368 19.60 -24.62 19.11
C TYR A 368 20.59 -23.45 18.98
N TYR A 369 20.27 -22.32 19.62
CA TYR A 369 21.20 -21.20 19.82
C TYR A 369 22.34 -21.59 20.78
N PRO A 370 23.52 -20.95 20.70
CA PRO A 370 24.64 -21.25 21.60
C PRO A 370 24.34 -20.88 23.06
N LEU A 371 25.01 -21.57 23.98
CA LEU A 371 24.87 -21.35 25.42
C LEU A 371 25.34 -19.95 25.80
N GLY A 372 24.50 -19.23 26.55
CA GLY A 372 24.70 -17.83 26.94
C GLY A 372 23.69 -16.85 26.32
N GLU A 373 22.94 -17.26 25.28
CA GLU A 373 21.95 -16.37 24.66
C GLU A 373 20.56 -16.42 25.30
N SER A 374 20.05 -15.25 25.68
CA SER A 374 18.68 -15.07 26.15
C SER A 374 17.71 -14.96 24.98
N ALA A 375 17.16 -16.10 24.53
CA ALA A 375 16.04 -16.12 23.59
C ALA A 375 14.81 -15.41 24.21
N PRO A 376 14.29 -14.30 23.64
CA PRO A 376 13.21 -13.55 24.28
C PRO A 376 11.93 -14.37 24.39
N SER A 377 11.39 -14.50 25.60
CA SER A 377 10.16 -15.24 25.87
C SER A 377 8.93 -14.44 25.41
N THR A 378 8.71 -14.37 24.09
CA THR A 378 7.55 -13.70 23.47
C THR A 378 6.27 -14.45 23.80
N ARG A 379 5.71 -14.13 24.99
CA ARG A 379 4.33 -14.45 25.36
C ARG A 379 3.41 -13.60 24.48
N ALA A 380 3.12 -14.10 23.28
CA ALA A 380 2.42 -13.35 22.25
C ALA A 380 1.12 -12.71 22.81
N PRO A 381 0.88 -11.41 22.58
CA PRO A 381 -0.28 -10.73 23.13
C PRO A 381 -1.55 -11.39 22.58
N SER A 382 -2.35 -11.98 23.47
CA SER A 382 -3.49 -12.81 23.12
C SER A 382 -4.62 -11.94 22.52
N ARG A 383 -4.66 -11.85 21.19
CA ARG A 383 -5.67 -11.07 20.44
C ARG A 383 -7.05 -11.72 20.52
N THR A 384 -7.73 -11.47 21.63
CA THR A 384 -9.20 -11.50 21.81
C THR A 384 -9.94 -12.63 21.08
N GLY A 385 -9.93 -13.82 21.67
CA GLY A 385 -10.86 -14.93 21.42
C GLY A 385 -11.32 -15.50 22.76
N PRO A 386 -12.46 -16.23 22.85
CA PRO A 386 -13.12 -16.52 24.12
C PRO A 386 -12.24 -17.29 25.12
N THR A 387 -12.29 -16.84 26.37
CA THR A 387 -11.45 -17.30 27.48
C THR A 387 -11.77 -18.73 27.90
N TRP A 388 -10.85 -19.67 27.64
CA TRP A 388 -10.91 -21.04 28.16
C TRP A 388 -9.60 -21.45 28.84
N CYS A 389 -9.44 -21.00 30.08
CA CYS A 389 -8.47 -21.54 31.04
C CYS A 389 -9.11 -21.53 32.43
N THR A 390 -9.73 -22.64 32.82
CA THR A 390 -10.22 -22.86 34.18
C THR A 390 -9.06 -23.14 35.13
N GLY A 391 -9.06 -22.47 36.27
CA GLY A 391 -8.13 -22.64 37.38
C GLY A 391 -8.81 -22.13 38.66
N PRO A 392 -8.56 -22.73 39.84
CA PRO A 392 -9.45 -22.59 40.99
C PRO A 392 -9.36 -21.23 41.69
N THR A 393 -10.52 -20.75 42.13
CA THR A 393 -10.67 -19.65 43.08
C THR A 393 -10.33 -20.09 44.51
N PRO A 394 -9.56 -19.30 45.27
CA PRO A 394 -9.83 -19.08 46.69
C PRO A 394 -10.86 -17.93 46.84
N ALA A 395 -11.71 -18.00 47.87
CA ALA A 395 -12.64 -16.91 48.21
C ALA A 395 -12.07 -16.03 49.34
N VAL A 396 -12.51 -14.76 49.39
CA VAL A 396 -12.72 -13.86 50.56
C VAL A 396 -12.58 -12.38 50.11
N GLY A 397 -13.34 -11.47 50.72
CA GLY A 397 -12.99 -10.04 50.79
C GLY A 397 -13.82 -9.08 49.94
N VAL A 398 -14.91 -8.56 50.52
CA VAL A 398 -15.73 -7.47 49.94
C VAL A 398 -14.93 -6.16 49.83
N GLY A 399 -15.09 -5.40 48.74
CA GLY A 399 -14.44 -4.10 48.54
C GLY A 399 -15.00 -3.28 47.38
N SER A 400 -16.16 -2.64 47.56
CA SER A 400 -16.88 -1.92 46.50
C SER A 400 -16.22 -0.60 46.06
N ARG A 401 -16.16 -0.38 44.74
CA ARG A 401 -16.54 0.88 44.06
C ARG A 401 -16.72 0.65 42.55
N ALA A 402 -17.50 1.53 41.90
CA ALA A 402 -17.66 1.58 40.44
C ALA A 402 -16.37 2.14 39.78
N TRP A 403 -16.28 2.34 38.46
CA TRP A 403 -17.08 3.27 37.63
C TRP A 403 -17.33 2.71 36.22
N CYS A 404 -18.49 3.01 35.65
CA CYS A 404 -18.81 2.74 34.25
C CYS A 404 -18.43 3.92 33.35
N THR A 405 -17.66 3.69 32.28
CA THR A 405 -17.65 4.57 31.10
C THR A 405 -17.89 3.76 29.83
N ARG A 406 -19.16 3.75 29.41
CA ARG A 406 -19.63 3.21 28.13
C ARG A 406 -19.08 4.04 26.97
N TRP A 407 -18.56 3.38 25.93
CA TRP A 407 -18.46 3.93 24.57
C TRP A 407 -19.05 2.93 23.57
N LEU A 408 -19.93 3.40 22.68
CA LEU A 408 -20.46 2.61 21.55
C LEU A 408 -19.76 3.04 20.25
N PRO A 409 -19.43 2.12 19.33
CA PRO A 409 -18.98 2.48 17.99
C PRO A 409 -20.13 3.04 17.14
N SER A 410 -19.99 4.26 16.62
CA SER A 410 -20.94 4.85 15.66
C SER A 410 -20.67 4.36 14.23
N ARG A 411 -21.67 3.66 13.69
CA ARG A 411 -22.00 3.40 12.27
C ARG A 411 -21.00 3.77 11.16
N ARG A 412 -20.70 2.75 10.34
CA ARG A 412 -20.50 2.74 8.87
C ARG A 412 -20.62 4.08 8.12
N CYS A 413 -19.64 4.35 7.25
CA CYS A 413 -19.86 4.97 5.93
C CYS A 413 -19.40 4.00 4.83
N ALA A 414 -20.08 4.02 3.68
CA ALA A 414 -19.73 3.21 2.51
C ALA A 414 -20.18 3.91 1.21
N SER A 415 -19.24 4.51 0.49
CA SER A 415 -19.38 5.15 -0.82
C SER A 415 -17.97 5.50 -1.34
N SER A 416 -17.62 5.42 -2.62
CA SER A 416 -18.36 4.94 -3.81
C SER A 416 -17.39 4.76 -5.00
N CYS A 417 -17.75 3.96 -6.01
CA CYS A 417 -16.93 3.68 -7.19
C CYS A 417 -16.91 4.84 -8.22
N ALA A 418 -15.84 4.97 -9.03
CA ALA A 418 -15.89 5.61 -10.37
C ALA A 418 -14.69 5.32 -11.30
N ALA A 419 -14.94 4.66 -12.45
CA ALA A 419 -14.11 4.60 -13.69
C ALA A 419 -12.64 4.09 -13.60
N ARG A 420 -11.90 3.72 -14.67
CA ARG A 420 -12.11 3.56 -16.14
C ARG A 420 -11.73 2.09 -16.52
N ARG A 421 -12.01 1.45 -17.66
CA ARG A 421 -12.32 1.82 -19.08
C ARG A 421 -11.17 2.41 -19.92
N SER A 422 -10.12 1.61 -20.10
CA SER A 422 -9.23 1.54 -21.27
C SER A 422 -8.38 0.26 -21.18
N GLY A 423 -8.04 -0.46 -22.24
CA GLY A 423 -8.35 -0.23 -23.66
C GLY A 423 -7.29 -0.78 -24.61
N TRP A 424 -6.78 -2.00 -24.35
CA TRP A 424 -5.72 -2.63 -25.15
C TRP A 424 -6.21 -3.98 -25.67
N SER A 425 -6.12 -4.19 -26.99
CA SER A 425 -6.52 -5.41 -27.68
C SER A 425 -5.28 -6.12 -28.21
N ALA A 426 -5.02 -7.34 -27.75
CA ALA A 426 -4.00 -8.23 -28.31
C ALA A 426 -4.67 -9.44 -28.97
N LEU A 427 -4.31 -9.72 -30.23
CA LEU A 427 -4.90 -10.76 -31.07
C LEU A 427 -4.02 -12.02 -31.11
N ILE A 428 -4.43 -13.08 -30.42
CA ILE A 428 -3.99 -14.47 -30.72
C ILE A 428 -5.23 -15.38 -30.66
N PRO A 429 -5.49 -16.24 -31.66
CA PRO A 429 -6.77 -16.94 -31.80
C PRO A 429 -6.81 -18.32 -31.15
N SER A 430 -7.95 -18.68 -30.52
CA SER A 430 -8.25 -20.08 -30.19
C SER A 430 -9.76 -20.40 -30.12
N ALA A 431 -10.16 -21.39 -30.93
CA ALA A 431 -11.37 -22.24 -30.82
C ALA A 431 -12.69 -21.63 -30.28
N THR A 432 -13.61 -21.32 -31.20
CA THR A 432 -15.03 -21.07 -30.88
C THR A 432 -15.78 -22.35 -30.46
N ARG A 433 -16.58 -22.26 -29.38
CA ARG A 433 -17.81 -23.07 -29.23
C ARG A 433 -18.99 -22.17 -28.86
N ARG A 434 -19.97 -22.10 -29.76
CA ARG A 434 -21.23 -21.37 -29.53
C ARG A 434 -22.17 -22.17 -28.62
N ARG A 435 -22.84 -21.50 -27.69
CA ARG A 435 -24.26 -21.74 -27.38
C ARG A 435 -24.96 -20.40 -27.21
N THR A 436 -26.09 -20.25 -27.89
CA THR A 436 -26.90 -19.02 -27.98
C THR A 436 -28.23 -19.21 -27.26
N CYS A 437 -28.74 -18.18 -26.58
CA CYS A 437 -30.16 -17.88 -26.45
C CYS A 437 -30.38 -16.38 -26.11
N PRO A 438 -31.57 -15.80 -26.35
CA PRO A 438 -31.74 -14.36 -26.55
C PRO A 438 -32.29 -13.59 -25.34
N PRO A 439 -32.26 -12.23 -25.36
CA PRO A 439 -32.81 -11.38 -24.31
C PRO A 439 -34.32 -11.06 -24.50
N THR A 440 -34.98 -10.67 -23.41
CA THR A 440 -36.33 -10.09 -23.41
C THR A 440 -36.39 -8.78 -22.60
N SER A 441 -37.24 -7.85 -23.05
CA SER A 441 -37.35 -6.47 -22.56
C SER A 441 -38.38 -6.30 -21.42
N PRO A 442 -38.37 -5.18 -20.66
CA PRO A 442 -39.12 -5.05 -19.40
C PRO A 442 -40.50 -4.36 -19.54
N PRO A 443 -41.37 -4.44 -18.51
CA PRO A 443 -42.59 -3.64 -18.39
C PRO A 443 -42.46 -2.40 -17.46
N ALA A 444 -43.46 -1.52 -17.53
CA ALA A 444 -43.50 -0.18 -16.94
C ALA A 444 -44.01 -0.11 -15.47
N ALA A 445 -44.33 1.11 -15.01
CA ALA A 445 -44.71 1.44 -13.62
C ALA A 445 -46.15 2.02 -13.52
N TRP A 446 -46.44 2.68 -12.37
CA TRP A 446 -47.60 3.54 -12.01
C TRP A 446 -48.78 2.90 -11.22
N ARG A 447 -48.96 3.39 -9.97
CA ARG A 447 -50.16 3.78 -9.15
C ARG A 447 -51.54 3.12 -9.45
N THR A 448 -52.48 2.88 -8.51
CA THR A 448 -52.82 3.56 -7.22
C THR A 448 -53.68 2.66 -6.26
N THR A 449 -53.96 3.12 -5.03
CA THR A 449 -54.81 2.54 -3.94
C THR A 449 -56.33 2.88 -4.10
N PRO A 450 -57.32 2.64 -3.16
CA PRO A 450 -57.31 2.08 -1.77
C PRO A 450 -58.51 1.17 -1.31
N SER A 451 -58.45 0.60 -0.08
CA SER A 451 -59.55 0.29 0.90
C SER A 451 -58.91 -0.38 2.15
N CYS A 452 -59.18 -0.10 3.44
CA CYS A 452 -60.40 -0.09 4.27
C CYS A 452 -61.13 -1.46 4.37
N ALA A 453 -61.59 -1.99 5.52
CA ALA A 453 -61.42 -1.67 6.96
C ALA A 453 -61.85 -2.95 7.78
N SER A 454 -62.16 -3.04 9.09
CA SER A 454 -62.24 -2.15 10.28
C SER A 454 -62.23 -2.99 11.59
N ARG A 455 -62.02 -2.37 12.77
CA ARG A 455 -62.65 -2.76 14.06
C ARG A 455 -62.69 -1.57 15.04
N TRP A 456 -63.74 -1.48 15.86
CA TRP A 456 -64.08 -0.38 16.78
C TRP A 456 -64.38 -0.90 18.20
N THR A 457 -64.32 -0.02 19.20
CA THR A 457 -65.35 0.12 20.27
C THR A 457 -65.24 1.52 20.93
N PRO A 458 -66.34 2.15 21.41
CA PRO A 458 -66.32 3.54 21.91
C PRO A 458 -66.90 3.75 23.34
N GLU A 459 -66.60 4.90 23.95
CA GLU A 459 -67.31 5.55 25.09
C GLU A 459 -67.17 7.09 24.92
N THR A 460 -68.22 7.84 24.56
CA THR A 460 -69.24 8.54 25.38
C THR A 460 -68.79 9.82 26.12
N SER A 461 -69.22 10.97 25.58
CA SER A 461 -69.21 12.35 26.13
C SER A 461 -70.63 12.73 26.65
N PRO A 462 -71.02 14.01 26.90
CA PRO A 462 -70.34 15.27 27.28
C PRO A 462 -70.97 15.77 28.63
N PRO A 463 -71.33 17.06 28.93
CA PRO A 463 -70.87 18.41 28.53
C PRO A 463 -70.22 19.18 29.72
N SER A 464 -69.74 20.43 29.63
CA SER A 464 -70.10 21.58 28.76
C SER A 464 -68.90 22.45 28.40
#